data_AF-F4MQD4-F1
#
_entry.id   AF-F4MQD4-F1
#
_cell.length_a   1.000
_cell.length_b   1.000
_cell.length_c   1.000
_cell.angle_alpha   90.00
_cell.angle_beta   90.00
_cell.angle_gamma   90.00
#
_symmetry.space_group_name_H-M   'P 1'
#
loop_
_entity.id
_entity.type
_entity.pdbx_description
1 polymer ?
#
loop_
_entity_poly.entity_id
_entity_poly.type
_entity_poly.pdbx_seq_one_letter_code
_entity_poly.pdbx_strand_id
1 'polypeptide(L)'
;MISLKVEQQKFYDDGSNLILETKKNKIVSIYKTIVLSFFFVSMSLLLFLSNYSIFNKNIENSYQFLFNFSQPAFEQYNWVVLFRICLLGFLYFYGLKKAYINIEPNKPYLKQYTIWFSLYLITSISAFILFFTYSPLEAQNIINLIYSLIGLLLIDISYVLFKYKTRKKLNPLVYQNKWSLIVDLISRTILVSLVLAIFLVWINQGGTAYEMLANNKFYEYVLNLFGIKSFLNFLIIITSFIFIGLLFIGLNIYTILKIVYKQFSFEIIRDKLNFYLTGVIVVFIWLISLVFLKIPSTHEVFVKNDNLEYLYLLFSLLNIIITIVYLWFKQFKNRLNSPLIKISYLTIFHFIIWTVFMVASFLTTSSTVSMINLLITIVLVAICYYWHIKSSRFNNYYNYLLITLNVIMIFIISLVFGFNQILLSHNNKNLFIIPLKANLLQIISIFIVAFQIINVIYPLTYMLIISIKISKTFKKELNHETQKQTN
;
A
#
# COMPACT_ATOMS: atom_id res chain seq x y z
N MET A 1 41.74 8.55 -45.46
CA MET A 1 41.48 9.83 -44.76
C MET A 1 40.00 10.04 -44.40
N ILE A 2 39.03 9.67 -45.25
CA ILE A 2 37.59 9.82 -44.95
C ILE A 2 37.13 8.87 -43.83
N SER A 3 37.65 7.63 -43.78
CA SER A 3 37.30 6.63 -42.76
C SER A 3 37.68 7.04 -41.33
N LEU A 4 38.88 7.60 -41.14
CA LEU A 4 39.38 8.09 -39.85
C LEU A 4 38.55 9.27 -39.31
N LYS A 5 38.06 10.16 -40.19
CA LYS A 5 37.17 11.26 -39.81
C LYS A 5 35.80 10.76 -39.33
N VAL A 6 35.26 9.73 -39.98
CA VAL A 6 33.96 9.13 -39.63
C VAL A 6 34.04 8.34 -38.32
N GLU A 7 35.13 7.61 -38.07
CA GLU A 7 35.36 6.94 -36.77
C GLU A 7 35.53 7.95 -35.64
N GLN A 8 36.31 9.00 -35.82
CA GLN A 8 36.48 10.05 -34.81
C GLN A 8 35.16 10.78 -34.50
N GLN A 9 34.30 11.01 -35.50
CA GLN A 9 32.96 11.54 -35.30
C GLN A 9 32.07 10.59 -34.48
N LYS A 10 32.07 9.29 -34.79
CA LYS A 10 31.34 8.28 -34.00
C LYS A 10 31.80 8.22 -32.55
N PHE A 11 33.11 8.26 -32.30
CA PHE A 11 33.65 8.28 -30.93
C PHE A 11 33.24 9.54 -30.15
N TYR A 12 33.16 10.70 -30.82
CA TYR A 12 32.73 11.95 -30.20
C TYR A 12 31.21 11.97 -29.95
N ASP A 13 30.42 11.43 -30.86
CA ASP A 13 28.97 11.29 -30.73
C ASP A 13 28.62 10.27 -29.62
N ASP A 14 29.33 9.15 -29.52
CA ASP A 14 29.14 8.17 -28.45
C ASP A 14 29.57 8.71 -27.08
N GLY A 15 30.70 9.42 -27.02
CA GLY A 15 31.17 10.08 -25.80
C GLY A 15 30.21 11.17 -25.32
N SER A 16 29.71 12.01 -26.23
CA SER A 16 28.73 13.04 -25.90
C SER A 16 27.35 12.46 -25.52
N ASN A 17 26.92 11.38 -26.17
CA ASN A 17 25.70 10.64 -25.82
C ASN A 17 25.80 10.00 -24.42
N LEU A 18 26.93 9.38 -24.07
CA LEU A 18 27.19 8.85 -22.72
C LEU A 18 27.18 9.96 -21.66
N ILE A 19 27.78 11.12 -21.94
CA ILE A 19 27.75 12.28 -21.03
C ILE A 19 26.30 12.80 -20.85
N LEU A 20 25.49 12.81 -21.91
CA LEU A 20 24.08 13.21 -21.83
C LEU A 20 23.22 12.20 -21.06
N GLU A 21 23.47 10.90 -21.23
CA GLU A 21 22.78 9.84 -20.47
C GLU A 21 23.12 9.89 -18.98
N THR A 22 24.40 10.04 -18.64
CA THR A 22 24.85 10.17 -17.24
C THR A 22 24.28 11.42 -16.57
N LYS A 23 24.26 12.57 -17.26
CA LYS A 23 23.61 13.80 -16.76
C LYS A 23 22.10 13.61 -16.54
N LYS A 24 21.38 12.99 -17.49
CA LYS A 24 19.94 12.69 -17.34
C LYS A 24 19.67 11.76 -16.16
N ASN A 25 20.51 10.75 -15.95
CA ASN A 25 20.43 9.85 -14.79
C ASN A 25 20.62 10.59 -13.47
N LYS A 26 21.54 11.56 -13.42
CA LYS A 26 21.77 12.40 -12.23
C LYS A 26 20.55 13.25 -11.89
N ILE A 27 19.90 13.88 -12.88
CA ILE A 27 18.69 14.70 -12.65
C ILE A 27 17.54 13.82 -12.16
N VAL A 28 17.32 12.65 -12.76
CA VAL A 28 16.32 11.68 -12.28
C VAL A 28 16.54 11.31 -10.81
N SER A 29 17.80 11.07 -10.43
CA SER A 29 18.18 10.77 -9.05
C SER A 29 17.81 11.92 -8.11
N ILE A 30 18.12 13.18 -8.48
CA ILE A 30 17.79 14.36 -7.67
C ILE A 30 16.28 14.44 -7.39
N TYR A 31 15.44 14.31 -8.42
CA TYR A 31 13.98 14.36 -8.25
C TYR A 31 13.47 13.25 -7.33
N LYS A 32 14.01 12.03 -7.48
CA LYS A 32 13.67 10.88 -6.61
C LYS A 32 14.07 11.15 -5.17
N THR A 33 15.29 11.64 -4.94
CA THR A 33 15.80 11.95 -3.60
C THR A 33 14.97 13.04 -2.92
N ILE A 34 14.58 14.10 -3.63
CA ILE A 34 13.73 15.18 -3.08
C ILE A 34 12.41 14.62 -2.56
N VAL A 35 11.73 13.77 -3.34
CA VAL A 35 10.44 13.22 -2.92
C VAL A 35 10.60 12.23 -1.76
N LEU A 36 11.63 11.37 -1.79
CA LEU A 36 11.86 10.42 -0.70
C LEU A 36 12.29 11.11 0.59
N SER A 37 13.15 12.14 0.52
CA SER A 37 13.56 12.89 1.70
C SER A 37 12.40 13.68 2.28
N PHE A 38 11.60 14.34 1.43
CA PHE A 38 10.37 15.00 1.89
C PHE A 38 9.41 14.00 2.51
N PHE A 39 9.14 12.87 1.86
CA PHE A 39 8.25 11.82 2.40
C PHE A 39 8.75 11.31 3.74
N PHE A 40 10.07 11.06 3.88
CA PHE A 40 10.68 10.62 5.12
C PHE A 40 10.46 11.63 6.26
N VAL A 41 10.82 12.91 6.03
CA VAL A 41 10.73 13.96 7.05
C VAL A 41 9.28 14.29 7.39
N SER A 42 8.43 14.54 6.39
CA SER A 42 7.04 14.94 6.63
C SER A 42 6.21 13.81 7.24
N MET A 43 6.40 12.55 6.83
CA MET A 43 5.73 11.41 7.46
C MET A 43 6.21 11.21 8.90
N SER A 44 7.52 11.37 9.17
CA SER A 44 8.04 11.31 10.53
C SER A 44 7.41 12.38 11.41
N LEU A 45 7.34 13.64 10.93
CA LEU A 45 6.68 14.73 11.65
C LEU A 45 5.20 14.43 11.89
N LEU A 46 4.46 13.93 10.90
CA LEU A 46 3.05 13.56 11.08
C LEU A 46 2.84 12.49 12.16
N LEU A 47 3.73 11.50 12.24
CA LEU A 47 3.61 10.40 13.20
C LEU A 47 4.08 10.77 14.61
N PHE A 48 5.25 11.39 14.74
CA PHE A 48 5.79 11.82 16.04
C PHE A 48 4.96 12.94 16.66
N LEU A 49 4.39 13.83 15.84
CA LEU A 49 3.45 14.86 16.27
C LEU A 49 1.99 14.46 16.01
N SER A 50 1.69 13.16 15.92
CA SER A 50 0.34 12.63 15.69
C SER A 50 -0.69 13.20 16.64
N ASN A 51 -0.26 13.58 17.85
CA ASN A 51 -1.12 14.21 18.83
C ASN A 51 -1.67 15.57 18.37
N TYR A 52 -0.89 16.34 17.64
CA TYR A 52 -1.27 17.66 17.12
C TYR A 52 -1.80 17.58 15.68
N SER A 53 -1.29 16.66 14.88
CA SER A 53 -1.66 16.52 13.47
C SER A 53 -2.93 15.66 13.28
N ILE A 54 -2.82 14.38 13.61
CA ILE A 54 -3.81 13.34 13.30
C ILE A 54 -4.98 13.40 14.29
N PHE A 55 -4.67 13.46 15.59
CA PHE A 55 -5.65 13.36 16.68
C PHE A 55 -6.09 14.71 17.26
N ASN A 56 -5.46 15.81 16.82
CA ASN A 56 -5.77 17.19 17.19
C ASN A 56 -6.08 17.40 18.69
N LYS A 57 -5.03 17.44 19.51
CA LYS A 57 -5.09 17.65 20.97
C LYS A 57 -5.78 18.95 21.41
N ASN A 58 -6.04 19.90 20.50
CA ASN A 58 -6.76 21.14 20.82
C ASN A 58 -8.22 20.91 21.25
N ILE A 59 -8.73 19.68 21.14
CA ILE A 59 -10.02 19.26 21.64
C ILE A 59 -9.78 18.50 22.95
N GLU A 60 -10.23 19.05 24.08
CA GLU A 60 -10.10 18.39 25.39
C GLU A 60 -10.69 16.96 25.34
N ASN A 61 -9.95 15.99 25.88
CA ASN A 61 -10.32 14.57 25.90
C ASN A 61 -10.56 13.91 24.52
N SER A 62 -10.04 14.49 23.42
CA SER A 62 -10.18 13.96 22.05
C SER A 62 -9.85 12.47 21.89
N TYR A 63 -8.85 11.99 22.64
CA TYR A 63 -8.44 10.59 22.62
C TYR A 63 -9.45 9.65 23.28
N GLN A 64 -10.18 10.09 24.31
CA GLN A 64 -11.14 9.24 25.02
C GLN A 64 -12.41 8.98 24.20
N PHE A 65 -12.80 9.95 23.37
CA PHE A 65 -14.02 9.88 22.55
C PHE A 65 -13.80 9.23 21.18
N LEU A 66 -12.55 9.06 20.75
CA LEU A 66 -12.24 8.48 19.45
C LEU A 66 -12.73 7.03 19.37
N PHE A 67 -13.42 6.66 18.29
CA PHE A 67 -14.11 5.38 18.13
C PHE A 67 -15.16 5.05 19.21
N ASN A 68 -15.60 6.02 20.02
CA ASN A 68 -16.78 5.88 20.86
C ASN A 68 -18.05 6.22 20.06
N PHE A 69 -18.94 5.25 19.87
CA PHE A 69 -20.21 5.44 19.17
C PHE A 69 -21.42 5.38 20.11
N SER A 70 -21.24 5.63 21.42
CA SER A 70 -22.34 5.54 22.39
C SER A 70 -23.27 6.76 22.39
N GLN A 71 -22.79 7.92 21.94
CA GLN A 71 -23.55 9.18 21.92
C GLN A 71 -23.42 9.85 20.54
N PRO A 72 -24.50 10.48 20.03
CA PRO A 72 -24.49 11.17 18.73
C PRO A 72 -23.35 12.19 18.54
N ALA A 73 -23.00 12.93 19.60
CA ALA A 73 -21.90 13.89 19.56
C ALA A 73 -20.54 13.21 19.30
N PHE A 74 -20.30 12.04 19.89
CA PHE A 74 -19.07 11.28 19.68
C PHE A 74 -19.05 10.59 18.31
N GLU A 75 -20.20 10.11 17.84
CA GLU A 75 -20.35 9.61 16.47
C GLU A 75 -19.96 10.67 15.43
N GLN A 76 -20.51 11.88 15.58
CA GLN A 76 -20.22 13.01 14.71
C GLN A 76 -18.73 13.39 14.76
N TYR A 77 -18.14 13.44 15.95
CA TYR A 77 -16.72 13.69 16.13
C TYR A 77 -15.83 12.64 15.44
N ASN A 78 -16.16 11.36 15.60
CA ASN A 78 -15.46 10.26 14.95
C ASN A 78 -15.53 10.36 13.43
N TRP A 79 -16.71 10.66 12.90
CA TRP A 79 -16.89 10.85 11.47
C TRP A 79 -15.98 11.97 10.94
N VAL A 80 -15.99 13.11 11.63
CA VAL A 80 -15.18 14.30 11.31
C VAL A 80 -13.69 13.97 11.24
N VAL A 81 -13.17 13.32 12.28
CA VAL A 81 -11.75 12.95 12.36
C VAL A 81 -11.38 11.93 11.30
N LEU A 82 -12.20 10.87 11.12
CA LEU A 82 -11.94 9.83 10.14
C LEU A 82 -11.99 10.36 8.71
N PHE A 83 -12.98 11.18 8.38
CA PHE A 83 -13.08 11.79 7.05
C PHE A 83 -11.86 12.66 6.75
N ARG A 84 -11.46 13.51 7.70
CA ARG A 84 -10.28 14.37 7.59
C ARG A 84 -9.00 13.55 7.34
N ILE A 85 -8.76 12.52 8.16
CA ILE A 85 -7.57 11.65 8.03
C ILE A 85 -7.58 10.93 6.68
N CYS A 86 -8.72 10.38 6.26
CA CYS A 86 -8.85 9.67 4.99
C CYS A 86 -8.59 10.58 3.80
N LEU A 87 -9.19 11.77 3.78
CA LEU A 87 -9.07 12.68 2.63
C LEU A 87 -7.69 13.35 2.56
N LEU A 88 -7.20 13.93 3.65
CA LEU A 88 -5.86 14.53 3.69
C LEU A 88 -4.78 13.46 3.49
N GLY A 89 -4.97 12.27 4.08
CA GLY A 89 -4.10 11.11 3.87
C GLY A 89 -4.06 10.69 2.40
N PHE A 90 -5.22 10.63 1.73
CA PHE A 90 -5.29 10.35 0.30
C PHE A 90 -4.53 11.40 -0.51
N LEU A 91 -4.79 12.70 -0.31
CA LEU A 91 -4.10 13.77 -1.04
C LEU A 91 -2.58 13.73 -0.84
N TYR A 92 -2.13 13.49 0.40
CA TYR A 92 -0.74 13.37 0.78
C TYR A 92 -0.04 12.18 0.11
N PHE A 93 -0.56 10.96 0.31
CA PHE A 93 0.06 9.75 -0.24
C PHE A 93 -0.07 9.67 -1.76
N TYR A 94 -1.21 10.08 -2.32
CA TYR A 94 -1.45 10.03 -3.76
C TYR A 94 -0.52 11.00 -4.52
N GLY A 95 -0.42 12.24 -4.04
CA GLY A 95 0.47 13.25 -4.63
C GLY A 95 1.92 12.80 -4.63
N LEU A 96 2.46 12.37 -3.47
CA LEU A 96 3.85 11.89 -3.37
C LEU A 96 4.11 10.67 -4.24
N LYS A 97 3.21 9.69 -4.21
CA LYS A 97 3.32 8.48 -5.01
C LYS A 97 3.35 8.80 -6.51
N LYS A 98 2.47 9.71 -6.97
CA LYS A 98 2.43 10.15 -8.37
C LYS A 98 3.67 10.95 -8.74
N ALA A 99 4.10 11.90 -7.91
CA ALA A 99 5.31 12.67 -8.10
C ALA A 99 6.53 11.75 -8.29
N TYR A 100 6.66 10.71 -7.47
CA TYR A 100 7.77 9.77 -7.48
C TYR A 100 7.74 8.77 -8.65
N ILE A 101 6.65 7.99 -8.78
CA ILE A 101 6.58 6.87 -9.75
C ILE A 101 6.61 7.36 -11.20
N ASN A 102 6.13 8.57 -11.47
CA ASN A 102 6.08 9.11 -12.83
C ASN A 102 7.44 9.67 -13.31
N ILE A 103 8.46 9.78 -12.46
CA ILE A 103 9.79 10.29 -12.86
C ILE A 103 10.42 9.36 -13.91
N GLU A 104 10.50 8.06 -13.61
CA GLU A 104 11.19 7.09 -14.47
C GLU A 104 10.55 7.00 -15.87
N PRO A 105 9.23 6.83 -15.99
CA PRO A 105 8.59 6.74 -17.30
C PRO A 105 8.63 8.04 -18.13
N ASN A 106 8.94 9.17 -17.50
CA ASN A 106 9.02 10.47 -18.16
C ASN A 106 10.47 11.00 -18.24
N LYS A 107 11.48 10.17 -17.94
CA LYS A 107 12.91 10.50 -18.05
C LYS A 107 13.29 11.18 -19.38
N PRO A 108 12.78 10.77 -20.56
CA PRO A 108 13.08 11.46 -21.82
C PRO A 108 12.52 12.90 -21.91
N TYR A 109 11.41 13.16 -21.23
CA TYR A 109 10.69 14.45 -21.24
C TYR A 109 10.67 15.11 -19.86
N LEU A 110 11.70 14.86 -19.04
CA LEU A 110 11.70 15.23 -17.63
C LEU A 110 11.52 16.73 -17.42
N LYS A 111 12.12 17.56 -18.29
CA LYS A 111 12.00 19.04 -18.25
C LYS A 111 10.56 19.53 -18.42
N GLN A 112 9.74 18.83 -19.21
CA GLN A 112 8.32 19.16 -19.36
C GLN A 112 7.52 18.59 -18.19
N TYR A 113 7.90 17.39 -17.72
CA TYR A 113 7.24 16.73 -16.60
C TYR A 113 7.36 17.50 -15.27
N THR A 114 8.33 18.41 -15.13
CA THR A 114 8.55 19.21 -13.90
C THR A 114 7.31 19.95 -13.43
N ILE A 115 6.46 20.43 -14.34
CA ILE A 115 5.21 21.13 -14.00
C ILE A 115 4.29 20.20 -13.20
N TRP A 116 4.04 18.98 -13.70
CA TRP A 116 3.21 18.00 -13.00
C TRP A 116 3.87 17.47 -11.73
N PHE A 117 5.19 17.29 -11.75
CA PHE A 117 5.96 16.96 -10.54
C PHE A 117 5.70 17.98 -9.43
N SER A 118 5.84 19.27 -9.72
CA SER A 118 5.61 20.34 -8.75
C SER A 118 4.15 20.39 -8.29
N LEU A 119 3.18 20.24 -9.20
CA LEU A 119 1.76 20.21 -8.85
C LEU A 119 1.42 19.07 -7.88
N TYR A 120 1.88 17.84 -8.15
CA TYR A 120 1.67 16.69 -7.24
C TYR A 120 2.40 16.85 -5.89
N LEU A 121 3.55 17.52 -5.88
CA LEU A 121 4.29 17.79 -4.66
C LEU A 121 3.58 18.86 -3.83
N ILE A 122 3.09 19.94 -4.46
CA ILE A 122 2.28 20.99 -3.80
C ILE A 122 1.00 20.41 -3.20
N THR A 123 0.29 19.51 -3.89
CA THR A 123 -0.89 18.86 -3.29
C THR A 123 -0.53 18.10 -2.02
N SER A 124 0.65 17.46 -1.99
CA SER A 124 1.13 16.73 -0.82
C SER A 124 1.56 17.65 0.31
N ILE A 125 2.28 18.74 0.00
CA ILE A 125 2.65 19.78 0.97
C ILE A 125 1.40 20.42 1.59
N SER A 126 0.41 20.77 0.76
CA SER A 126 -0.83 21.38 1.24
C SER A 126 -1.57 20.46 2.20
N ALA A 127 -1.70 19.16 1.86
CA ALA A 127 -2.30 18.18 2.75
C ALA A 127 -1.51 18.03 4.07
N PHE A 128 -0.17 18.00 3.99
CA PHE A 128 0.69 17.97 5.19
C PHE A 128 0.48 19.19 6.09
N ILE A 129 0.40 20.40 5.54
CA ILE A 129 0.16 21.62 6.33
C ILE A 129 -1.26 21.61 6.93
N LEU A 130 -2.27 21.17 6.18
CA LEU A 130 -3.66 21.07 6.63
C LEU A 130 -3.84 20.05 7.77
N PHE A 131 -3.01 19.01 7.83
CA PHE A 131 -2.98 18.10 8.98
C PHE A 131 -2.66 18.83 10.29
N PHE A 132 -1.90 19.93 10.29
CA PHE A 132 -1.60 20.68 11.51
C PHE A 132 -2.52 21.88 11.73
N THR A 133 -3.00 22.49 10.65
CA THR A 133 -3.65 23.81 10.71
C THR A 133 -5.18 23.77 10.59
N TYR A 134 -5.74 22.73 9.96
CA TYR A 134 -7.15 22.69 9.62
C TYR A 134 -7.88 21.54 10.31
N SER A 135 -8.55 21.83 11.42
CA SER A 135 -9.29 20.86 12.22
C SER A 135 -10.61 21.43 12.76
N PRO A 136 -11.56 21.82 11.88
CA PRO A 136 -12.89 22.21 12.33
C PRO A 136 -13.59 21.05 13.05
N LEU A 137 -14.46 21.36 14.01
CA LEU A 137 -15.35 20.36 14.63
C LEU A 137 -16.62 20.12 13.80
N GLU A 138 -17.01 21.12 13.02
CA GLU A 138 -18.23 21.08 12.21
C GLU A 138 -18.01 20.27 10.93
N ALA A 139 -18.92 19.32 10.68
CA ALA A 139 -18.85 18.43 9.53
C ALA A 139 -18.98 19.19 8.19
N GLN A 140 -19.73 20.29 8.16
CA GLN A 140 -19.86 21.14 6.97
C GLN A 140 -18.54 21.79 6.55
N ASN A 141 -17.76 22.27 7.51
CA ASN A 141 -16.46 22.85 7.19
C ASN A 141 -15.51 21.79 6.67
N ILE A 142 -15.46 20.62 7.34
CA ILE A 142 -14.59 19.53 6.93
C ILE A 142 -14.94 18.99 5.55
N ILE A 143 -16.23 18.91 5.20
CA ILE A 143 -16.61 18.37 3.89
C ILE A 143 -16.09 19.22 2.74
N ASN A 144 -15.89 20.53 2.94
CA ASN A 144 -15.33 21.40 1.91
C ASN A 144 -13.94 20.97 1.44
N LEU A 145 -13.21 20.20 2.26
CA LEU A 145 -11.95 19.58 1.83
C LEU A 145 -12.15 18.68 0.60
N ILE A 146 -13.32 18.09 0.39
CA ILE A 146 -13.60 17.22 -0.76
C ILE A 146 -13.41 17.92 -2.10
N TYR A 147 -13.59 19.24 -2.16
CA TYR A 147 -13.39 20.03 -3.37
C TYR A 147 -11.92 20.03 -3.83
N SER A 148 -10.96 19.72 -2.95
CA SER A 148 -9.57 19.50 -3.34
C SER A 148 -9.40 18.34 -4.34
N LEU A 149 -10.32 17.37 -4.35
CA LEU A 149 -10.33 16.28 -5.33
C LEU A 149 -10.59 16.77 -6.75
N ILE A 150 -11.31 17.88 -6.92
CA ILE A 150 -11.51 18.53 -8.23
C ILE A 150 -10.17 19.08 -8.73
N GLY A 151 -9.44 19.80 -7.87
CA GLY A 151 -8.10 20.31 -8.21
C GLY A 151 -7.15 19.17 -8.60
N LEU A 152 -7.15 18.08 -7.83
CA LEU A 152 -6.36 16.89 -8.14
C LEU A 152 -6.79 16.23 -9.46
N LEU A 153 -8.10 16.15 -9.74
CA LEU A 153 -8.64 15.61 -10.98
C LEU A 153 -8.13 16.41 -12.19
N LEU A 154 -8.12 17.74 -12.12
CA LEU A 154 -7.60 18.59 -13.19
C LEU A 154 -6.10 18.35 -13.43
N ILE A 155 -5.32 18.21 -12.35
CA ILE A 155 -3.89 17.84 -12.45
C ILE A 155 -3.74 16.48 -13.14
N ASP A 156 -4.52 15.47 -12.74
CA ASP A 156 -4.44 14.13 -13.34
C ASP A 156 -4.89 14.10 -14.81
N ILE A 157 -5.99 14.76 -15.17
CA ILE A 157 -6.47 14.85 -16.55
C ILE A 157 -5.39 15.49 -17.42
N SER A 158 -4.84 16.63 -17.00
CA SER A 158 -3.78 17.31 -17.74
C SER A 158 -2.54 16.42 -17.91
N TYR A 159 -2.16 15.67 -16.87
CA TYR A 159 -1.04 14.74 -16.93
C TYR A 159 -1.30 13.57 -17.88
N VAL A 160 -2.51 12.99 -17.85
CA VAL A 160 -2.89 11.88 -18.74
C VAL A 160 -2.84 12.31 -20.21
N LEU A 161 -3.33 13.52 -20.52
CA LEU A 161 -3.26 14.09 -21.87
C LEU A 161 -1.80 14.30 -22.32
N PHE A 162 -0.95 14.86 -21.45
CA PHE A 162 0.48 15.00 -21.72
C PHE A 162 1.17 13.65 -21.96
N LYS A 163 0.90 12.68 -21.09
CA LYS A 163 1.43 11.33 -21.16
C LYS A 163 1.01 10.62 -22.44
N TYR A 164 -0.24 10.77 -22.85
CA TYR A 164 -0.73 10.23 -24.12
C TYR A 164 0.02 10.83 -25.31
N LYS A 165 0.14 12.17 -25.36
CA LYS A 165 0.81 12.88 -26.46
C LYS A 165 2.29 12.50 -26.59
N THR A 166 3.02 12.42 -25.48
CA THR A 166 4.44 12.08 -25.47
C THR A 166 4.69 10.60 -25.75
N ARG A 167 3.89 9.70 -25.16
CA ARG A 167 4.12 8.26 -25.28
C ARG A 167 3.55 7.62 -26.52
N LYS A 168 2.64 8.27 -27.24
CA LYS A 168 2.23 7.83 -28.57
C LYS A 168 3.45 7.62 -29.50
N LYS A 169 4.50 8.44 -29.33
CA LYS A 169 5.76 8.33 -30.08
C LYS A 169 6.70 7.25 -29.53
N LEU A 170 6.82 7.15 -28.20
CA LEU A 170 7.77 6.23 -27.55
C LEU A 170 7.29 4.78 -27.47
N ASN A 171 5.97 4.56 -27.30
CA ASN A 171 5.36 3.24 -27.10
C ASN A 171 4.02 3.16 -27.85
N PRO A 172 4.03 3.10 -29.20
CA PRO A 172 2.82 3.16 -30.00
C PRO A 172 1.83 2.02 -29.68
N LEU A 173 2.32 0.79 -29.43
CA LEU A 173 1.48 -0.37 -29.13
C LEU A 173 0.51 -0.16 -27.94
N VAL A 174 0.90 0.67 -26.96
CA VAL A 174 0.07 0.96 -25.77
C VAL A 174 -0.74 2.26 -25.93
N TYR A 175 -0.21 3.24 -26.65
CA TYR A 175 -0.75 4.61 -26.69
C TYR A 175 -1.34 5.03 -28.04
N GLN A 176 -1.37 4.15 -29.04
CA GLN A 176 -1.96 4.46 -30.34
C GLN A 176 -3.48 4.54 -30.28
N ASN A 177 -4.11 3.71 -29.44
CA ASN A 177 -5.57 3.67 -29.32
C ASN A 177 -6.11 4.87 -28.52
N LYS A 178 -6.98 5.66 -29.15
CA LYS A 178 -7.70 6.78 -28.49
C LYS A 178 -8.75 6.29 -27.50
N TRP A 179 -9.34 5.11 -27.70
CA TRP A 179 -10.34 4.56 -26.79
C TRP A 179 -9.80 4.35 -25.38
N SER A 180 -8.54 3.89 -25.26
CA SER A 180 -7.90 3.74 -23.96
C SER A 180 -7.73 5.08 -23.23
N LEU A 181 -7.53 6.18 -23.95
CA LEU A 181 -7.50 7.51 -23.36
C LEU A 181 -8.89 7.93 -22.86
N ILE A 182 -9.91 7.74 -23.69
CA ILE A 182 -11.30 8.09 -23.37
C ILE A 182 -11.76 7.32 -22.14
N VAL A 183 -11.52 6.00 -22.10
CA VAL A 183 -11.87 5.14 -20.96
C VAL A 183 -11.16 5.62 -19.68
N ASP A 184 -9.85 5.90 -19.74
CA ASP A 184 -9.10 6.39 -18.57
C ASP A 184 -9.65 7.73 -18.05
N LEU A 185 -9.94 8.69 -18.94
CA LEU A 185 -10.48 10.00 -18.57
C LEU A 185 -11.89 9.89 -17.98
N ILE A 186 -12.79 9.15 -18.65
CA ILE A 186 -14.17 8.95 -18.17
C ILE A 186 -14.15 8.25 -16.82
N SER A 187 -13.37 7.18 -16.65
CA SER A 187 -13.30 6.47 -15.37
C SER A 187 -12.78 7.37 -14.24
N ARG A 188 -11.79 8.22 -14.48
CA ARG A 188 -11.30 9.20 -13.48
C ARG A 188 -12.37 10.21 -13.09
N THR A 189 -13.04 10.81 -14.08
CA THR A 189 -14.07 11.83 -13.85
C THR A 189 -15.29 11.24 -13.15
N ILE A 190 -15.75 10.05 -13.56
CA ILE A 190 -16.87 9.36 -12.91
C ILE A 190 -16.52 9.01 -11.46
N LEU A 191 -15.30 8.52 -11.19
CA LEU A 191 -14.92 8.14 -9.83
C LEU A 191 -14.92 9.36 -8.89
N VAL A 192 -14.31 10.48 -9.32
CA VAL A 192 -14.29 11.71 -8.51
C VAL A 192 -15.69 12.31 -8.35
N SER A 193 -16.49 12.36 -9.41
CA SER A 193 -17.87 12.87 -9.33
C SER A 193 -18.76 12.01 -8.45
N LEU A 194 -18.58 10.69 -8.46
CA LEU A 194 -19.31 9.77 -7.57
C LEU A 194 -18.95 10.02 -6.11
N VAL A 195 -17.66 10.18 -5.79
CA VAL A 195 -17.22 10.51 -4.42
C VAL A 195 -17.80 11.85 -3.97
N LEU A 196 -17.74 12.88 -4.81
CA LEU A 196 -18.34 14.19 -4.53
C LEU A 196 -19.85 14.08 -4.29
N ALA A 197 -20.57 13.41 -5.20
CA ALA A 197 -22.01 13.25 -5.12
C ALA A 197 -22.44 12.51 -3.85
N ILE A 198 -21.76 11.40 -3.49
CA ILE A 198 -22.07 10.64 -2.27
C ILE A 198 -21.97 11.54 -1.04
N PHE A 199 -20.85 12.23 -0.86
CA PHE A 199 -20.63 13.03 0.35
C PHE A 199 -21.50 14.30 0.40
N LEU A 200 -21.77 14.93 -0.74
CA LEU A 200 -22.69 16.08 -0.80
C LEU A 200 -24.13 15.67 -0.51
N VAL A 201 -24.58 14.51 -1.01
CA VAL A 201 -25.90 13.96 -0.65
C VAL A 201 -25.92 13.61 0.83
N TRP A 202 -24.85 12.99 1.34
CA TRP A 202 -24.73 12.59 2.74
C TRP A 202 -24.94 13.77 3.68
N ILE A 203 -24.22 14.89 3.47
CA ILE A 203 -24.32 16.04 4.36
C ILE A 203 -25.68 16.74 4.29
N ASN A 204 -26.24 16.87 3.09
CA ASN A 204 -27.51 17.56 2.88
C ASN A 204 -28.70 16.79 3.47
N GLN A 205 -28.57 15.48 3.67
CA GLN A 205 -29.59 14.63 4.32
C GLN A 205 -29.48 14.61 5.84
N GLY A 206 -28.51 15.35 6.43
CA GLY A 206 -28.31 15.51 7.87
C GLY A 206 -29.13 16.63 8.53
N GLY A 207 -30.09 17.22 7.80
CA GLY A 207 -30.91 18.32 8.31
C GLY A 207 -30.13 19.63 8.53
N THR A 208 -30.71 20.55 9.32
CA THR A 208 -30.14 21.89 9.58
C THR A 208 -28.85 21.87 10.41
N ALA A 209 -28.63 20.79 11.17
CA ALA A 209 -27.42 20.60 11.99
C ALA A 209 -26.30 19.86 11.22
N TYR A 210 -26.54 19.44 9.98
CA TYR A 210 -25.57 18.69 9.16
C TYR A 210 -25.01 17.45 9.89
N GLU A 211 -25.87 16.73 10.61
CA GLU A 211 -25.51 15.49 11.31
C GLU A 211 -25.20 14.39 10.28
N MET A 212 -24.08 13.69 10.44
CA MET A 212 -23.61 12.71 9.46
C MET A 212 -24.09 11.29 9.76
N LEU A 213 -24.33 10.98 11.03
CA LEU A 213 -24.69 9.63 11.46
C LEU A 213 -26.07 9.65 12.12
N ALA A 214 -26.23 10.37 13.23
CA ALA A 214 -27.53 10.56 13.86
C ALA A 214 -28.49 11.34 12.94
N ASN A 215 -29.76 10.92 12.93
CA ASN A 215 -30.86 11.56 12.19
C ASN A 215 -30.61 11.79 10.68
N ASN A 216 -29.68 11.05 10.08
CA ASN A 216 -29.30 11.22 8.69
C ASN A 216 -29.98 10.14 7.82
N LYS A 217 -30.90 10.57 6.96
CA LYS A 217 -31.67 9.66 6.09
C LYS A 217 -30.79 8.88 5.12
N PHE A 218 -29.69 9.47 4.66
CA PHE A 218 -28.75 8.79 3.79
C PHE A 218 -27.99 7.69 4.53
N TYR A 219 -27.56 7.97 5.77
CA TYR A 219 -26.94 6.96 6.63
C TYR A 219 -27.89 5.80 6.94
N GLU A 220 -29.15 6.09 7.29
CA GLU A 220 -30.18 5.06 7.51
C GLU A 220 -30.42 4.22 6.25
N TYR A 221 -30.45 4.85 5.07
CA TYR A 221 -30.55 4.13 3.80
C TYR A 221 -29.36 3.18 3.58
N VAL A 222 -28.13 3.64 3.84
CA VAL A 222 -26.93 2.80 3.75
C VAL A 222 -26.99 1.64 4.75
N LEU A 223 -27.37 1.90 6.01
CA LEU A 223 -27.56 0.85 7.00
C LEU A 223 -28.61 -0.18 6.57
N ASN A 224 -29.72 0.26 6.00
CA ASN A 224 -30.78 -0.62 5.52
C ASN A 224 -30.33 -1.46 4.32
N LEU A 225 -29.52 -0.90 3.42
CA LEU A 225 -28.93 -1.67 2.31
C LEU A 225 -28.08 -2.85 2.81
N PHE A 226 -27.25 -2.65 3.83
CA PHE A 226 -26.38 -3.71 4.35
C PHE A 226 -27.03 -4.59 5.43
N GLY A 227 -27.97 -4.05 6.21
CA GLY A 227 -28.59 -4.72 7.34
C GLY A 227 -29.82 -5.56 6.99
N ILE A 228 -30.64 -5.11 6.04
CA ILE A 228 -31.86 -5.83 5.64
C ILE A 228 -31.50 -6.89 4.59
N LYS A 229 -31.72 -8.15 4.95
CA LYS A 229 -31.49 -9.32 4.09
C LYS A 229 -32.57 -9.41 2.99
N SER A 230 -32.44 -8.58 1.96
CA SER A 230 -33.29 -8.57 0.77
C SER A 230 -32.48 -8.90 -0.48
N PHE A 231 -33.08 -9.67 -1.41
CA PHE A 231 -32.48 -9.97 -2.71
C PHE A 231 -32.16 -8.69 -3.51
N LEU A 232 -33.02 -7.67 -3.42
CA LEU A 232 -32.82 -6.38 -4.08
C LEU A 232 -31.59 -5.68 -3.52
N ASN A 233 -31.44 -5.62 -2.19
CA ASN A 233 -30.28 -5.03 -1.53
C ASN A 233 -28.99 -5.75 -1.92
N PHE A 234 -29.00 -7.09 -1.93
CA PHE A 234 -27.87 -7.88 -2.39
C PHE A 234 -27.48 -7.56 -3.84
N LEU A 235 -28.45 -7.41 -4.74
CA LEU A 235 -28.22 -7.05 -6.14
C LEU A 235 -27.62 -5.64 -6.26
N ILE A 236 -28.13 -4.66 -5.53
CA ILE A 236 -27.56 -3.29 -5.47
C ILE A 236 -26.11 -3.34 -5.01
N ILE A 237 -25.82 -4.09 -3.93
CA ILE A 237 -24.47 -4.21 -3.38
C ILE A 237 -23.52 -4.81 -4.43
N ILE A 238 -23.86 -5.95 -5.04
CA ILE A 238 -23.00 -6.60 -6.04
C ILE A 238 -22.78 -5.70 -7.25
N THR A 239 -23.86 -5.13 -7.81
CA THR A 239 -23.76 -4.29 -9.01
C THR A 239 -22.92 -3.04 -8.75
N SER A 240 -23.06 -2.41 -7.59
CA SER A 240 -22.23 -1.26 -7.20
C SER A 240 -20.74 -1.63 -7.09
N PHE A 241 -20.41 -2.77 -6.47
CA PHE A 241 -19.02 -3.25 -6.41
C PHE A 241 -18.44 -3.59 -7.78
N ILE A 242 -19.21 -4.24 -8.66
CA ILE A 242 -18.79 -4.54 -10.04
C ILE A 242 -18.55 -3.23 -10.79
N PHE A 243 -19.45 -2.26 -10.69
CA PHE A 243 -19.33 -0.97 -11.34
C PHE A 243 -18.07 -0.21 -10.88
N ILE A 244 -17.84 -0.13 -9.57
CA ILE A 244 -16.61 0.46 -9.01
C ILE A 244 -15.36 -0.31 -9.49
N GLY A 245 -15.42 -1.64 -9.54
CA GLY A 245 -14.35 -2.48 -10.08
C GLY A 245 -14.01 -2.17 -11.53
N LEU A 246 -15.02 -1.99 -12.38
CA LEU A 246 -14.84 -1.59 -13.78
C LEU A 246 -14.21 -0.20 -13.91
N LEU A 247 -14.59 0.76 -13.06
CA LEU A 247 -13.94 2.08 -13.04
C LEU A 247 -12.45 1.98 -12.66
N PHE A 248 -12.09 1.12 -11.70
CA PHE A 248 -10.68 0.90 -11.34
C PHE A 248 -9.88 0.24 -12.47
N ILE A 249 -10.50 -0.67 -13.23
CA ILE A 249 -9.91 -1.26 -14.44
C ILE A 249 -9.66 -0.16 -15.48
N GLY A 250 -10.66 0.69 -15.74
CA GLY A 250 -10.56 1.81 -16.68
C GLY A 250 -9.45 2.79 -16.31
N LEU A 251 -9.35 3.19 -15.04
CA LEU A 251 -8.31 4.08 -14.50
C LEU A 251 -6.88 3.52 -14.68
N ASN A 252 -6.75 2.19 -14.80
CA ASN A 252 -5.49 1.48 -14.95
C ASN A 252 -5.29 0.84 -16.33
N ILE A 253 -6.09 1.19 -17.34
CA ILE A 253 -6.08 0.57 -18.67
C ILE A 253 -4.68 0.53 -19.30
N TYR A 254 -3.91 1.61 -19.20
CA TYR A 254 -2.54 1.66 -19.74
C TYR A 254 -1.57 0.71 -19.01
N THR A 255 -1.78 0.48 -17.72
CA THR A 255 -0.99 -0.48 -16.94
C THR A 255 -1.33 -1.91 -17.39
N ILE A 256 -2.62 -2.19 -17.58
CA ILE A 256 -3.11 -3.49 -18.06
C ILE A 256 -2.55 -3.79 -19.46
N LEU A 257 -2.65 -2.85 -20.40
CA LEU A 257 -2.11 -3.00 -21.75
C LEU A 257 -0.59 -3.25 -21.74
N LYS A 258 0.16 -2.57 -20.87
CA LYS A 258 1.60 -2.84 -20.70
C LYS A 258 1.89 -4.25 -20.21
N ILE A 259 1.05 -4.81 -19.33
CA ILE A 259 1.19 -6.20 -18.85
C ILE A 259 0.87 -7.17 -19.99
N VAL A 260 -0.22 -6.96 -20.72
CA VAL A 260 -0.64 -7.79 -21.85
C VAL A 260 0.44 -7.82 -22.94
N TYR A 261 0.99 -6.65 -23.31
CA TYR A 261 2.07 -6.54 -24.28
C TYR A 261 3.46 -6.83 -23.71
N LYS A 262 3.58 -7.22 -22.43
CA LYS A 262 4.86 -7.50 -21.73
C LYS A 262 5.87 -6.35 -21.79
N GLN A 263 5.42 -5.10 -21.91
CA GLN A 263 6.23 -3.88 -21.97
C GLN A 263 6.40 -3.20 -20.61
N PHE A 264 6.40 -4.00 -19.54
CA PHE A 264 6.51 -3.46 -18.19
C PHE A 264 7.98 -3.32 -17.80
N SER A 265 8.40 -2.09 -17.50
CA SER A 265 9.77 -1.79 -17.08
C SER A 265 9.96 -2.15 -15.61
N PHE A 266 10.98 -2.96 -15.32
CA PHE A 266 11.38 -3.40 -13.99
C PHE A 266 11.62 -2.22 -13.03
N GLU A 267 12.18 -1.13 -13.56
CA GLU A 267 12.51 0.09 -12.83
C GLU A 267 11.29 0.69 -12.15
N ILE A 268 10.09 0.59 -12.74
CA ILE A 268 8.85 1.12 -12.15
C ILE A 268 8.46 0.34 -10.89
N ILE A 269 8.66 -0.98 -10.85
CA ILE A 269 8.37 -1.75 -9.63
C ILE A 269 9.42 -1.45 -8.57
N ARG A 270 10.71 -1.39 -8.96
CA ARG A 270 11.79 -1.02 -8.05
C ARG A 270 11.51 0.34 -7.40
N ASP A 271 11.02 1.31 -8.18
CA ASP A 271 10.62 2.60 -7.66
C ASP A 271 9.45 2.47 -6.67
N LYS A 272 8.39 1.72 -7.01
CA LYS A 272 7.29 1.46 -6.06
C LYS A 272 7.81 0.85 -4.75
N LEU A 273 8.69 -0.14 -4.84
CA LEU A 273 9.31 -0.78 -3.68
C LEU A 273 10.07 0.23 -2.83
N ASN A 274 10.94 1.03 -3.44
CA ASN A 274 11.73 2.05 -2.74
C ASN A 274 10.83 3.05 -2.00
N PHE A 275 9.75 3.52 -2.64
CA PHE A 275 8.80 4.45 -2.03
C PHE A 275 8.16 3.87 -0.77
N TYR A 276 7.63 2.65 -0.85
CA TYR A 276 6.99 2.01 0.31
C TYR A 276 7.99 1.59 1.38
N LEU A 277 9.20 1.21 0.99
CA LEU A 277 10.28 0.87 1.92
C LEU A 277 10.71 2.10 2.75
N THR A 278 10.78 3.29 2.14
CA THR A 278 10.97 4.54 2.89
C THR A 278 9.87 4.75 3.93
N GLY A 279 8.61 4.48 3.58
CA GLY A 279 7.49 4.53 4.51
C GLY A 279 7.63 3.53 5.67
N VAL A 280 8.02 2.29 5.38
CA VAL A 280 8.27 1.26 6.41
C VAL A 280 9.39 1.69 7.35
N ILE A 281 10.50 2.27 6.86
CA ILE A 281 11.58 2.76 7.72
C ILE A 281 11.07 3.83 8.68
N VAL A 282 10.31 4.81 8.18
CA VAL A 282 9.74 5.88 9.02
C VAL A 282 8.86 5.30 10.12
N VAL A 283 7.92 4.44 9.74
CA VAL A 283 6.98 3.83 10.68
C VAL A 283 7.71 2.92 11.67
N PHE A 284 8.75 2.22 11.24
CA PHE A 284 9.59 1.40 12.13
C PHE A 284 10.29 2.25 13.21
N ILE A 285 10.91 3.37 12.81
CA ILE A 285 11.54 4.30 13.76
C ILE A 285 10.51 4.87 14.73
N TRP A 286 9.33 5.25 14.24
CA TRP A 286 8.24 5.72 15.08
C TRP A 286 7.72 4.66 16.04
N LEU A 287 7.52 3.41 15.59
CA LEU A 287 7.10 2.31 16.45
C LEU A 287 8.10 2.08 17.60
N ILE A 288 9.40 2.16 17.36
CA ILE A 288 10.39 2.06 18.47
C ILE A 288 10.08 3.08 19.58
N SER A 289 9.75 4.32 19.22
CA SER A 289 9.42 5.36 20.20
C SER A 289 8.15 5.04 21.02
N LEU A 290 7.18 4.36 20.41
CA LEU A 290 5.89 4.05 21.03
C LEU A 290 5.97 2.86 22.02
N VAL A 291 7.03 2.04 21.97
CA VAL A 291 7.25 0.95 22.95
C VAL A 291 7.42 1.51 24.36
N PHE A 292 7.97 2.72 24.48
CA PHE A 292 8.23 3.39 25.75
C PHE A 292 7.01 4.14 26.31
N LEU A 293 5.87 4.15 25.62
CA LEU A 293 4.66 4.76 26.15
C LEU A 293 4.13 3.93 27.33
N LYS A 294 3.90 4.59 28.47
CA LYS A 294 3.24 3.97 29.61
C LYS A 294 1.78 3.70 29.25
N ILE A 295 1.41 2.42 29.19
CA ILE A 295 0.01 2.02 29.10
C ILE A 295 -0.48 1.80 30.54
N PRO A 296 -1.52 2.51 31.00
CA PRO A 296 -2.17 2.21 32.26
C PRO A 296 -2.68 0.76 32.27
N SER A 297 -2.50 0.06 33.39
CA SER A 297 -2.81 -1.37 33.52
C SER A 297 -4.26 -1.65 33.11
N THR A 298 -4.43 -2.56 32.15
CA THR A 298 -5.71 -2.75 31.46
C THR A 298 -6.69 -3.69 32.17
N HIS A 299 -6.35 -4.27 33.33
CA HIS A 299 -7.14 -5.35 33.94
C HIS A 299 -7.48 -5.16 35.42
N GLU A 300 -8.78 -5.14 35.71
CA GLU A 300 -9.39 -5.70 36.93
C GLU A 300 -9.75 -7.19 36.77
N VAL A 301 -9.61 -7.80 35.57
CA VAL A 301 -10.20 -9.12 35.28
C VAL A 301 -9.21 -10.29 35.37
N PHE A 302 -7.90 -10.10 35.24
CA PHE A 302 -6.91 -11.15 35.55
C PHE A 302 -5.60 -10.54 36.05
N VAL A 303 -5.57 -10.20 37.34
CA VAL A 303 -4.29 -10.05 38.06
C VAL A 303 -3.81 -11.46 38.41
N LYS A 304 -2.77 -11.93 37.71
CA LYS A 304 -1.81 -12.91 38.27
C LYS A 304 -0.54 -12.94 37.39
N ASN A 305 0.39 -12.04 37.71
CA ASN A 305 1.76 -11.89 37.18
C ASN A 305 1.94 -11.33 35.76
N ASP A 306 2.14 -10.01 35.68
CA ASP A 306 2.70 -9.30 34.50
C ASP A 306 4.01 -9.94 33.98
N ASN A 307 4.79 -10.58 34.86
CA ASN A 307 6.04 -11.27 34.49
C ASN A 307 5.82 -12.47 33.54
N LEU A 308 4.65 -13.12 33.57
CA LEU A 308 4.36 -14.26 32.70
C LEU A 308 4.07 -13.82 31.27
N GLU A 309 3.57 -12.60 31.05
CA GLU A 309 3.29 -12.10 29.70
C GLU A 309 4.58 -11.88 28.89
N TYR A 310 5.69 -11.57 29.55
CA TYR A 310 7.01 -11.46 28.90
C TYR A 310 7.55 -12.81 28.40
N LEU A 311 7.04 -13.95 28.88
CA LEU A 311 7.38 -15.27 28.31
C LEU A 311 6.94 -15.38 26.85
N TYR A 312 5.93 -14.63 26.42
CA TYR A 312 5.49 -14.63 25.03
C TYR A 312 6.50 -13.95 24.07
N LEU A 313 7.57 -13.33 24.58
CA LEU A 313 8.74 -12.97 23.77
C LEU A 313 9.51 -14.18 23.25
N LEU A 314 9.30 -15.39 23.81
CA LEU A 314 9.83 -16.64 23.25
C LEU A 314 9.36 -16.88 21.80
N PHE A 315 8.18 -16.38 21.42
CA PHE A 315 7.72 -16.44 20.02
C PHE A 315 8.58 -15.59 19.09
N SER A 316 9.18 -14.50 19.57
CA SER A 316 10.20 -13.76 18.81
C SER A 316 11.48 -14.57 18.61
N LEU A 317 11.92 -15.33 19.63
CA LEU A 317 13.04 -16.26 19.47
C LEU A 317 12.73 -17.37 18.45
N LEU A 318 11.51 -17.90 18.46
CA LEU A 318 11.07 -18.87 17.45
C LEU A 318 11.17 -18.28 16.02
N ASN A 319 10.74 -17.03 15.83
CA ASN A 319 10.89 -16.34 14.54
C ASN A 319 12.36 -16.17 14.13
N ILE A 320 13.26 -15.90 15.08
CA ILE A 320 14.71 -15.84 14.81
C ILE A 320 15.21 -17.21 14.31
N ILE A 321 14.83 -18.31 14.98
CA ILE A 321 15.21 -19.68 14.57
C ILE A 321 14.69 -19.97 13.15
N ILE A 322 13.42 -19.67 12.87
CA ILE A 322 12.83 -19.85 11.53
C ILE A 322 13.62 -19.09 10.46
N THR A 323 14.07 -17.87 10.77
CA THR A 323 14.87 -17.05 9.87
C THR A 323 16.27 -17.62 9.64
N ILE A 324 16.92 -18.14 10.69
CA ILE A 324 18.20 -18.84 10.57
C ILE A 324 18.05 -20.07 9.66
N VAL A 325 16.99 -20.85 9.86
CA VAL A 325 16.67 -22.02 9.02
C VAL A 325 16.46 -21.60 7.56
N TYR A 326 15.75 -20.50 7.29
CA TYR A 326 15.61 -19.95 5.93
C TYR A 326 16.96 -19.63 5.30
N LEU A 327 17.83 -18.90 6.01
CA LEU A 327 19.15 -18.51 5.51
C LEU A 327 20.03 -19.73 5.24
N TRP A 328 19.98 -20.73 6.13
CA TRP A 328 20.68 -22.00 5.98
C TRP A 328 20.21 -22.77 4.74
N PHE A 329 18.90 -22.99 4.59
CA PHE A 329 18.33 -23.66 3.41
C PHE A 329 18.74 -22.99 2.11
N LYS A 330 18.76 -21.66 2.13
CA LYS A 330 19.13 -20.87 0.98
C LYS A 330 20.60 -21.02 0.61
N GLN A 331 21.51 -21.01 1.59
CA GLN A 331 22.94 -21.12 1.35
C GLN A 331 23.32 -22.51 0.82
N PHE A 332 22.74 -23.58 1.38
CA PHE A 332 23.05 -24.96 0.98
C PHE A 332 22.35 -25.40 -0.32
N LYS A 333 21.12 -24.92 -0.58
CA LYS A 333 20.31 -25.35 -1.74
C LYS A 333 20.40 -24.44 -2.96
N ASN A 334 21.38 -23.53 -3.01
CA ASN A 334 21.66 -22.66 -4.16
C ASN A 334 21.95 -23.43 -5.48
N ARG A 335 22.09 -24.76 -5.43
CA ARG A 335 22.14 -25.65 -6.61
C ARG A 335 20.82 -25.73 -7.39
N LEU A 336 19.68 -25.40 -6.78
CA LEU A 336 18.39 -25.31 -7.49
C LEU A 336 18.23 -23.93 -8.14
N ASN A 337 18.46 -23.85 -9.44
CA ASN A 337 18.42 -22.60 -10.21
C ASN A 337 17.00 -22.09 -10.56
N SER A 338 15.93 -22.79 -10.17
CA SER A 338 14.57 -22.36 -10.52
C SER A 338 14.12 -21.14 -9.70
N PRO A 339 13.73 -20.02 -10.34
CA PRO A 339 13.25 -18.83 -9.65
C PRO A 339 11.95 -19.09 -8.88
N LEU A 340 11.10 -20.00 -9.35
CA LEU A 340 9.83 -20.36 -8.71
C LEU A 340 10.05 -21.02 -7.36
N ILE A 341 11.00 -21.96 -7.30
CA ILE A 341 11.37 -22.65 -6.06
C ILE A 341 11.90 -21.64 -5.04
N LYS A 342 12.73 -20.69 -5.47
CA LYS A 342 13.27 -19.63 -4.59
C LYS A 342 12.18 -18.72 -4.02
N ILE A 343 11.13 -18.42 -4.80
CA ILE A 343 9.98 -17.63 -4.33
C ILE A 343 9.14 -18.45 -3.35
N SER A 344 8.85 -19.71 -3.67
CA SER A 344 8.04 -20.56 -2.78
C SER A 344 8.66 -20.71 -1.41
N TYR A 345 9.99 -20.89 -1.34
CA TYR A 345 10.66 -20.90 -0.04
C TYR A 345 10.45 -19.58 0.69
N LEU A 346 10.69 -18.43 0.04
CA LEU A 346 10.46 -17.13 0.67
C LEU A 346 9.02 -16.99 1.21
N THR A 347 8.02 -17.31 0.40
CA THR A 347 6.61 -17.15 0.79
C THR A 347 6.20 -18.11 1.91
N ILE A 348 6.71 -19.35 1.91
CA ILE A 348 6.43 -20.33 2.98
C ILE A 348 7.05 -19.85 4.30
N PHE A 349 8.31 -19.43 4.30
CA PHE A 349 8.95 -18.94 5.52
C PHE A 349 8.29 -17.66 6.04
N HIS A 350 7.86 -16.75 5.16
CA HIS A 350 7.08 -15.58 5.57
C HIS A 350 5.73 -15.95 6.16
N PHE A 351 5.02 -16.91 5.56
CA PHE A 351 3.78 -17.43 6.12
C PHE A 351 3.98 -17.98 7.54
N ILE A 352 5.04 -18.76 7.77
CA ILE A 352 5.35 -19.31 9.10
C ILE A 352 5.66 -18.18 10.09
N ILE A 353 6.54 -17.23 9.73
CA ILE A 353 6.89 -16.09 10.60
C ILE A 353 5.65 -15.28 11.01
N TRP A 354 4.75 -14.99 10.06
CA TRP A 354 3.52 -14.25 10.34
C TRP A 354 2.50 -15.08 11.13
N THR A 355 2.47 -16.40 10.94
CA THR A 355 1.62 -17.29 11.74
C THR A 355 2.08 -17.36 13.19
N VAL A 356 3.40 -17.43 13.42
CA VAL A 356 3.96 -17.37 14.78
C VAL A 356 3.65 -16.03 15.45
N PHE A 357 3.78 -14.93 14.71
CA PHE A 357 3.37 -13.61 15.20
C PHE A 357 1.87 -13.55 15.57
N MET A 358 1.00 -14.09 14.72
CA MET A 358 -0.44 -14.18 14.99
C MET A 358 -0.71 -15.03 16.24
N VAL A 359 -0.11 -16.21 16.37
CA VAL A 359 -0.29 -17.04 17.57
C VAL A 359 0.15 -16.28 18.83
N ALA A 360 1.27 -15.56 18.77
CA ALA A 360 1.72 -14.73 19.88
C ALA A 360 0.70 -13.64 20.24
N SER A 361 0.16 -12.90 19.25
CA SER A 361 -0.82 -11.82 19.50
C SER A 361 -2.16 -12.32 20.04
N PHE A 362 -2.53 -13.57 19.78
CA PHE A 362 -3.71 -14.20 20.37
C PHE A 362 -3.50 -14.63 21.82
N LEU A 363 -2.29 -15.04 22.17
CA LEU A 363 -1.95 -15.53 23.51
C LEU A 363 -1.57 -14.39 24.48
N THR A 364 -1.09 -13.25 23.97
CA THR A 364 -0.71 -12.11 24.82
C THR A 364 -1.88 -11.13 25.02
N THR A 365 -2.07 -10.67 26.25
CA THR A 365 -2.95 -9.54 26.59
C THR A 365 -2.21 -8.19 26.55
N SER A 366 -0.91 -8.16 26.81
CA SER A 366 -0.10 -6.94 26.69
C SER A 366 0.12 -6.50 25.25
N SER A 367 -0.30 -5.27 24.97
CA SER A 367 -0.01 -4.55 23.73
C SER A 367 1.49 -4.29 23.54
N THR A 368 2.26 -4.07 24.61
CA THR A 368 3.71 -3.80 24.50
C THR A 368 4.47 -5.04 24.04
N VAL A 369 4.14 -6.22 24.58
CA VAL A 369 4.76 -7.49 24.16
C VAL A 369 4.42 -7.80 22.70
N SER A 370 3.15 -7.65 22.32
CA SER A 370 2.71 -7.78 20.92
C SER A 370 3.46 -6.83 19.97
N MET A 371 3.74 -5.61 20.42
CA MET A 371 4.47 -4.61 19.64
C MET A 371 5.95 -4.93 19.48
N ILE A 372 6.62 -5.42 20.53
CA ILE A 372 8.00 -5.91 20.45
C ILE A 372 8.08 -7.10 19.49
N ASN A 373 7.14 -8.04 19.60
CA ASN A 373 7.04 -9.18 18.68
C ASN A 373 6.88 -8.71 17.22
N LEU A 374 6.04 -7.69 16.97
CA LEU A 374 5.87 -7.12 15.63
C LEU A 374 7.17 -6.50 15.10
N LEU A 375 7.88 -5.71 15.91
CA LEU A 375 9.14 -5.07 15.52
C LEU A 375 10.19 -6.11 15.11
N ILE A 376 10.35 -7.18 15.91
CA ILE A 376 11.27 -8.28 15.62
C ILE A 376 10.84 -8.99 14.32
N THR A 377 9.55 -9.30 14.16
CA THR A 377 9.01 -9.90 12.94
C THR A 377 9.30 -9.07 11.70
N ILE A 378 9.15 -7.73 11.75
CA ILE A 378 9.45 -6.84 10.62
C ILE A 378 10.93 -6.90 10.25
N VAL A 379 11.84 -6.85 11.22
CA VAL A 379 13.29 -6.93 10.99
C VAL A 379 13.65 -8.27 10.33
N LEU A 380 13.11 -9.37 10.83
CA LEU A 380 13.39 -10.71 10.31
C LEU A 380 12.87 -10.89 8.87
N VAL A 381 11.66 -10.40 8.59
CA VAL A 381 11.11 -10.39 7.22
C VAL A 381 11.96 -9.52 6.29
N ALA A 382 12.46 -8.37 6.76
CA ALA A 382 13.36 -7.52 5.98
C ALA A 382 14.70 -8.21 5.66
N ILE A 383 15.28 -8.94 6.62
CA ILE A 383 16.49 -9.75 6.41
C ILE A 383 16.24 -10.83 5.34
N CYS A 384 15.11 -11.53 5.41
CA CYS A 384 14.71 -12.52 4.40
C CYS A 384 14.61 -11.90 2.99
N TYR A 385 13.97 -10.73 2.86
CA TYR A 385 13.88 -10.01 1.58
C TYR A 385 15.24 -9.55 1.06
N TYR A 386 16.08 -8.94 1.90
CA TYR A 386 17.41 -8.44 1.51
C TYR A 386 18.24 -9.57 0.90
N TRP A 387 18.32 -10.70 1.62
CA TRP A 387 19.03 -11.85 1.10
C TRP A 387 18.38 -12.34 -0.20
N HIS A 388 17.04 -12.47 -0.27
CA HIS A 388 16.35 -12.98 -1.46
C HIS A 388 16.71 -12.19 -2.72
N ILE A 389 16.66 -10.87 -2.60
CA ILE A 389 17.02 -9.93 -3.67
C ILE A 389 18.49 -10.09 -4.06
N LYS A 390 19.42 -10.14 -3.09
CA LYS A 390 20.86 -10.30 -3.36
C LYS A 390 21.19 -11.59 -4.14
N SER A 391 20.45 -12.68 -3.88
CA SER A 391 20.74 -14.00 -4.44
C SER A 391 20.06 -14.32 -5.79
N SER A 392 19.01 -13.58 -6.14
CA SER A 392 18.25 -13.83 -7.37
C SER A 392 18.68 -12.85 -8.44
N ARG A 393 19.22 -13.34 -9.57
CA ARG A 393 19.48 -12.47 -10.72
C ARG A 393 18.17 -11.76 -11.08
N PHE A 394 18.26 -10.44 -11.21
CA PHE A 394 17.21 -9.41 -11.12
C PHE A 394 16.05 -9.45 -12.14
N ASN A 395 15.66 -10.59 -12.71
CA ASN A 395 14.84 -10.62 -13.92
C ASN A 395 13.38 -11.06 -13.79
N ASN A 396 12.84 -11.29 -12.59
CA ASN A 396 11.43 -11.68 -12.48
C ASN A 396 10.52 -10.57 -11.90
N TYR A 397 9.77 -9.93 -12.80
CA TYR A 397 8.73 -8.93 -12.50
C TYR A 397 7.81 -9.37 -11.36
N TYR A 398 7.35 -10.62 -11.41
CA TYR A 398 6.38 -11.16 -10.45
C TYR A 398 6.92 -11.20 -9.02
N ASN A 399 8.20 -11.52 -8.83
CA ASN A 399 8.83 -11.58 -7.51
C ASN A 399 8.83 -10.20 -6.86
N TYR A 400 9.23 -9.19 -7.63
CA TYR A 400 9.28 -7.81 -7.14
C TYR A 400 7.90 -7.24 -6.86
N LEU A 401 6.90 -7.60 -7.66
CA LEU A 401 5.52 -7.22 -7.40
C LEU A 401 5.03 -7.83 -6.08
N LEU A 402 5.29 -9.12 -5.84
CA LEU A 402 4.93 -9.79 -4.59
C LEU A 402 5.63 -9.17 -3.38
N ILE A 403 6.93 -8.91 -3.48
CA ILE A 403 7.70 -8.24 -2.42
C ILE A 403 7.12 -6.85 -2.14
N THR A 404 6.82 -6.08 -3.20
CA THR A 404 6.24 -4.73 -3.07
C THR A 404 4.89 -4.77 -2.36
N LEU A 405 4.00 -5.71 -2.71
CA LEU A 405 2.71 -5.87 -2.03
C LEU A 405 2.88 -6.20 -0.54
N ASN A 406 3.84 -7.06 -0.20
CA ASN A 406 4.14 -7.37 1.20
C ASN A 406 4.69 -6.18 1.97
N VAL A 407 5.56 -5.37 1.37
CA VAL A 407 6.08 -4.13 1.99
C VAL A 407 4.93 -3.13 2.23
N ILE A 408 3.99 -3.01 1.29
CA ILE A 408 2.78 -2.19 1.47
C ILE A 408 1.95 -2.69 2.65
N MET A 409 1.75 -4.01 2.75
CA MET A 409 1.02 -4.60 3.87
C MET A 409 1.71 -4.27 5.20
N ILE A 410 3.01 -4.52 5.32
CA ILE A 410 3.81 -4.18 6.51
C ILE A 410 3.61 -2.72 6.90
N PHE A 411 3.72 -1.81 5.92
CA PHE A 411 3.51 -0.39 6.14
C PHE A 411 2.13 -0.08 6.76
N ILE A 412 1.05 -0.62 6.20
CA ILE A 412 -0.32 -0.40 6.70
C ILE A 412 -0.50 -0.97 8.10
N ILE A 413 -0.05 -2.21 8.34
CA ILE A 413 -0.17 -2.89 9.63
C ILE A 413 0.53 -2.10 10.71
N SER A 414 1.78 -1.70 10.45
CA SER A 414 2.59 -0.96 11.41
C SER A 414 1.96 0.39 11.78
N LEU A 415 1.29 1.07 10.83
CA LEU A 415 0.52 2.27 11.13
C LEU A 415 -0.65 1.99 12.07
N VAL A 416 -1.45 0.97 11.77
CA VAL A 416 -2.62 0.64 12.60
C VAL A 416 -2.21 0.22 14.01
N PHE A 417 -1.14 -0.58 14.13
CA PHE A 417 -0.57 -0.95 15.44
C PHE A 417 -0.10 0.27 16.23
N GLY A 418 0.63 1.19 15.60
CA GLY A 418 1.12 2.39 16.28
C GLY A 418 -0.02 3.31 16.73
N PHE A 419 -1.04 3.51 15.90
CA PHE A 419 -2.22 4.30 16.30
C PHE A 419 -2.99 3.63 17.45
N ASN A 420 -3.16 2.32 17.42
CA ASN A 420 -3.80 1.59 18.52
C ASN A 420 -3.02 1.76 19.84
N GLN A 421 -1.70 1.68 19.79
CA GLN A 421 -0.84 1.89 20.96
C GLN A 421 -0.99 3.31 21.57
N ILE A 422 -1.12 4.34 20.72
CA ILE A 422 -1.37 5.72 21.17
C ILE A 422 -2.75 5.86 21.83
N LEU A 423 -3.78 5.20 21.29
CA LEU A 423 -5.12 5.24 21.87
C LEU A 423 -5.14 4.55 23.24
N LEU A 424 -4.44 3.42 23.38
CA LEU A 424 -4.33 2.68 24.65
C LEU A 424 -3.59 3.47 25.72
N SER A 425 -2.54 4.21 25.37
CA SER A 425 -1.82 5.04 26.34
C SER A 425 -2.70 6.15 26.92
N HIS A 426 -3.78 6.53 26.22
CA HIS A 426 -4.78 7.51 26.66
C HIS A 426 -6.06 6.87 27.21
N ASN A 427 -6.02 5.60 27.65
CA ASN A 427 -7.16 4.85 28.20
C ASN A 427 -8.33 4.60 27.23
N ASN A 428 -8.16 4.83 25.93
CA ASN A 428 -9.19 4.50 24.97
C ASN A 428 -9.16 3.01 24.62
N LYS A 429 -10.13 2.28 25.15
CA LYS A 429 -10.32 0.83 24.96
C LYS A 429 -11.42 0.50 23.95
N ASN A 430 -11.95 1.47 23.22
CA ASN A 430 -13.08 1.24 22.30
C ASN A 430 -12.74 0.24 21.19
N LEU A 431 -11.47 0.15 20.79
CA LEU A 431 -10.98 -0.83 19.81
C LEU A 431 -10.67 -2.22 20.40
N PHE A 432 -10.74 -2.37 21.73
CA PHE A 432 -10.62 -3.65 22.43
C PHE A 432 -11.97 -4.36 22.59
N ILE A 433 -13.09 -3.62 22.60
CA ILE A 433 -14.45 -4.14 22.76
C ILE A 433 -15.13 -4.19 21.39
N ILE A 434 -14.64 -5.05 20.51
CA ILE A 434 -15.37 -5.41 19.29
C ILE A 434 -16.35 -6.54 19.70
N PRO A 435 -17.56 -6.64 19.13
CA PRO A 435 -18.51 -7.72 19.45
C PRO A 435 -17.97 -9.13 19.12
N LEU A 436 -16.98 -9.25 18.23
CA LEU A 436 -16.07 -10.38 18.24
C LEU A 436 -15.14 -10.18 19.44
N LYS A 437 -15.07 -11.15 20.37
CA LYS A 437 -14.12 -11.20 21.50
C LYS A 437 -12.61 -11.11 21.12
N ALA A 438 -12.29 -10.65 19.91
CA ALA A 438 -10.97 -10.42 19.37
C ALA A 438 -10.65 -8.92 19.33
N ASN A 439 -9.45 -8.57 19.79
CA ASN A 439 -8.92 -7.21 19.69
C ASN A 439 -8.62 -6.86 18.21
N LEU A 440 -8.69 -5.57 17.84
CA LEU A 440 -8.24 -5.06 16.53
C LEU A 440 -6.87 -5.63 16.12
N LEU A 441 -5.96 -5.77 17.08
CA LEU A 441 -4.62 -6.35 16.89
C LEU A 441 -4.68 -7.80 16.36
N GLN A 442 -5.57 -8.60 16.92
CA GLN A 442 -5.80 -9.99 16.51
C GLN A 442 -6.47 -10.05 15.14
N ILE A 443 -7.46 -9.20 14.88
CA ILE A 443 -8.13 -9.11 13.57
C ILE A 443 -7.10 -8.78 12.47
N ILE A 444 -6.23 -7.80 12.69
CA ILE A 444 -5.18 -7.45 11.73
C ILE A 444 -4.22 -8.61 11.53
N SER A 445 -3.81 -9.30 12.60
CA SER A 445 -2.92 -10.45 12.47
C SER A 445 -3.52 -11.59 11.63
N ILE A 446 -4.84 -11.83 11.73
CA ILE A 446 -5.56 -12.79 10.87
C ILE A 446 -5.50 -12.34 9.40
N PHE A 447 -5.78 -11.07 9.12
CA PHE A 447 -5.73 -10.54 7.75
C PHE A 447 -4.36 -10.71 7.11
N ILE A 448 -3.28 -10.58 7.90
CA ILE A 448 -1.91 -10.78 7.41
C ILE A 448 -1.68 -12.24 7.03
N VAL A 449 -2.05 -13.17 7.91
CA VAL A 449 -1.89 -14.60 7.65
C VAL A 449 -2.73 -15.01 6.43
N ALA A 450 -3.97 -14.51 6.32
CA ALA A 450 -4.81 -14.73 5.14
C ALA A 450 -4.14 -14.21 3.84
N PHE A 451 -3.54 -13.02 3.88
CA PHE A 451 -2.78 -12.50 2.74
C PHE A 451 -1.54 -13.35 2.42
N GLN A 452 -0.84 -13.85 3.43
CA GLN A 452 0.30 -14.76 3.21
C GLN A 452 -0.12 -16.11 2.63
N ILE A 453 -1.30 -16.63 2.99
CA ILE A 453 -1.87 -17.83 2.37
C ILE A 453 -2.04 -17.61 0.87
N ILE A 454 -2.61 -16.48 0.45
CA ILE A 454 -2.75 -16.13 -0.98
C ILE A 454 -1.37 -16.08 -1.66
N ASN A 455 -0.37 -15.46 -1.00
CA ASN A 455 0.99 -15.40 -1.52
C ASN A 455 1.67 -16.77 -1.65
N VAL A 456 1.33 -17.74 -0.81
CA VAL A 456 1.84 -19.12 -0.89
C VAL A 456 1.12 -19.93 -1.96
N ILE A 457 -0.20 -19.76 -2.11
CA ILE A 457 -1.01 -20.47 -3.12
C ILE A 457 -0.55 -20.13 -4.54
N TYR A 458 -0.23 -18.86 -4.81
CA TYR A 458 0.19 -18.43 -6.15
C TYR A 458 1.39 -19.19 -6.74
N PRO A 459 2.57 -19.24 -6.10
CA PRO A 459 3.73 -19.93 -6.67
C PRO A 459 3.55 -21.46 -6.66
N LEU A 460 2.79 -22.01 -5.70
CA LEU A 460 2.48 -23.45 -5.65
C LEU A 460 1.57 -23.87 -6.81
N THR A 461 0.49 -23.14 -7.07
CA THR A 461 -0.40 -23.41 -8.21
C THR A 461 0.33 -23.27 -9.54
N TYR A 462 1.22 -22.28 -9.67
CA TYR A 462 2.03 -22.13 -10.88
C TYR A 462 3.01 -23.29 -11.07
N MET A 463 3.63 -23.79 -10.00
CA MET A 463 4.46 -25.00 -10.06
C MET A 463 3.65 -26.24 -10.44
N LEU A 464 2.44 -26.41 -9.90
CA LEU A 464 1.53 -27.51 -10.27
C LEU A 464 1.14 -27.45 -11.76
N ILE A 465 0.85 -26.27 -12.30
CA ILE A 465 0.52 -26.11 -13.72
C ILE A 465 1.74 -26.49 -14.59
N ILE A 466 2.95 -26.09 -14.19
CA ILE A 466 4.17 -26.44 -14.93
C ILE A 466 4.44 -27.94 -14.86
N SER A 467 4.32 -28.58 -13.69
CA SER A 467 4.54 -30.02 -13.56
C SER A 467 3.53 -30.83 -14.37
N ILE A 468 2.26 -30.41 -14.41
CA ILE A 468 1.22 -31.01 -15.27
C ILE A 468 1.56 -30.82 -16.76
N LYS A 469 2.08 -29.66 -17.16
CA LYS A 469 2.51 -29.43 -18.55
C LYS A 469 3.67 -30.33 -18.93
N ILE A 470 4.70 -30.39 -18.08
CA ILE A 470 5.90 -31.22 -18.30
C ILE A 470 5.51 -32.70 -18.41
N SER A 471 4.67 -33.21 -17.50
CA SER A 471 4.23 -34.61 -17.57
C SER A 471 3.43 -34.93 -18.83
N LYS A 472 2.59 -33.99 -19.30
CA LYS A 472 1.88 -34.13 -20.58
C LYS A 472 2.83 -34.11 -21.78
N THR A 473 3.88 -33.30 -21.77
CA THR A 473 4.88 -33.27 -22.85
C THR A 473 5.68 -34.58 -22.90
N PHE A 474 6.18 -35.05 -21.76
CA PHE A 474 6.88 -36.33 -21.67
C PHE A 474 6.01 -37.50 -22.15
N LYS A 475 4.72 -37.52 -21.78
CA LYS A 475 3.79 -38.56 -22.26
C LYS A 475 3.58 -38.51 -23.78
N LYS A 476 3.60 -37.31 -24.39
CA LYS A 476 3.51 -37.16 -25.85
C LYS A 476 4.78 -37.60 -26.57
N GLU A 477 5.95 -37.29 -26.02
CA GLU A 477 7.24 -37.73 -26.56
C GLU A 477 7.36 -39.26 -26.51
N LEU A 478 7.00 -39.88 -25.39
CA LEU A 478 7.00 -41.34 -25.23
C LEU A 478 6.06 -42.03 -26.23
N ASN A 479 4.88 -41.44 -26.48
CA ASN A 479 3.93 -41.94 -27.48
C ASN A 479 4.44 -41.77 -28.93
N HIS A 480 5.24 -40.74 -29.21
CA HIS A 480 5.85 -40.53 -30.54
C HIS A 480 7.00 -41.49 -30.81
N GLU A 481 7.81 -41.81 -29.79
CA GLU A 481 8.89 -42.80 -29.91
C GLU A 481 8.36 -44.22 -30.12
N THR A 482 7.29 -44.59 -29.40
CA THR A 482 6.62 -45.89 -29.59
C THR A 482 5.97 -46.04 -30.97
N GLN A 483 5.43 -44.96 -31.55
CA GLN A 483 4.92 -44.96 -32.94
C GLN A 483 6.02 -45.05 -34.00
N LYS A 484 7.25 -44.57 -33.72
CA LYS A 484 8.40 -44.72 -34.63
C LYS A 484 9.03 -46.11 -34.61
N GLN A 485 8.82 -46.88 -33.54
CA GLN A 485 9.33 -48.26 -33.42
C GLN A 485 8.35 -49.30 -33.97
N THR A 486 7.10 -48.92 -34.24
CA THR A 486 6.03 -49.81 -34.73
C THR A 486 5.71 -49.65 -36.22
N ASN A 487 6.28 -48.63 -36.87
CA ASN A 487 6.33 -48.46 -38.33
C ASN A 487 7.75 -48.73 -38.82
#